data_AF-A0A1Q8ZYN0-F1
#
_entry.id   AF-A0A1Q8ZYN0-F1
#
_cell.length_a   1.000
_cell.length_b   1.000
_cell.length_c   1.000
_cell.angle_alpha   90.00
_cell.angle_beta   90.00
_cell.angle_gamma   90.00
#
_symmetry.space_group_name_H-M   'P 1'
#
loop_
_entity.id
_entity.type
_entity.pdbx_description
1 polymer ?
#
loop_
_entity_poly.entity_id
_entity_poly.type
_entity_poly.pdbx_seq_one_letter_code
_entity_poly.pdbx_strand_id
1 'polypeptide(L)' 'MTGNGDTEFHSRESIAYIRQMLGEMRLVAEREGAQMLCYLIEMAYEEAGDLQRRIKPHRAGAGGKRSL' A
#
# COMPACT_ATOMS: atom_id res chain seq x y z
N MET A 1 18.09 19.10 -8.27
CA MET A 1 17.38 18.58 -7.08
C MET A 1 16.08 17.92 -7.54
N THR A 2 16.02 16.60 -7.60
CA THR A 2 14.84 15.82 -8.02
C THR A 2 14.00 15.46 -6.78
N GLY A 3 13.07 16.35 -6.37
CA GLY A 3 12.30 16.21 -5.12
C GLY A 3 11.08 15.26 -5.14
N ASN A 4 10.77 14.61 -6.27
CA ASN A 4 9.58 13.77 -6.36
C ASN A 4 9.82 12.30 -5.96
N GLY A 5 11.02 11.76 -6.21
CA GLY A 5 11.31 10.34 -5.94
C GLY A 5 11.42 10.00 -4.46
N ASP A 6 11.98 10.90 -3.66
CA ASP A 6 12.15 10.70 -2.22
C ASP A 6 10.79 10.68 -1.51
N THR A 7 9.87 11.57 -1.90
CA THR A 7 8.51 11.65 -1.33
C THR A 7 7.70 10.39 -1.62
N GLU A 8 7.80 9.82 -2.82
CA GLU A 8 7.13 8.57 -3.19
C GLU A 8 7.70 7.36 -2.44
N PHE A 9 9.03 7.32 -2.26
CA PHE A 9 9.70 6.29 -1.49
C PHE A 9 9.26 6.31 -0.02
N HIS A 10 9.29 7.49 0.61
CA HIS A 10 8.81 7.69 1.97
C HIS A 10 7.34 7.31 2.14
N SER A 11 6.49 7.63 1.15
CA SER A 11 5.07 7.24 1.17
C SER A 11 4.90 5.73 1.10
N ARG A 12 5.68 5.04 0.27
CA ARG A 12 5.63 3.57 0.14
C ARG A 12 6.10 2.86 1.41
N GLU A 13 7.14 3.38 2.05
CA GLU A 13 7.66 2.87 3.33
C GLU A 13 6.65 3.11 4.46
N SER A 14 6.04 4.29 4.50
CA SER A 14 4.96 4.61 5.46
C SER A 14 3.77 3.66 5.32
N ILE A 15 3.37 3.32 4.09
CA ILE A 15 2.29 2.36 3.85
C ILE A 15 2.70 0.94 4.26
N ALA A 16 3.94 0.53 4.01
CA ALA A 16 4.43 -0.77 4.46
C ALA A 16 4.37 -0.89 5.99
N TYR A 17 4.77 0.17 6.70
CA TYR A 17 4.69 0.26 8.16
C TYR A 17 3.24 0.19 8.66
N ILE A 18 2.31 0.91 8.04
CA ILE A 18 0.88 0.84 8.39
C ILE A 18 0.32 -0.58 8.19
N ARG A 19 0.68 -1.27 7.10
CA ARG A 19 0.24 -2.66 6.87
C ARG A 19 0.77 -3.62 7.94
N GLN A 20 1.99 -3.41 8.43
CA GLN A 20 2.51 -4.17 9.56
C GLN A 20 1.67 -3.93 10.83
N MET A 21 1.39 -2.67 11.17
CA MET A 21 0.54 -2.33 12.33
C MET A 21 -0.87 -2.94 12.22
N LEU A 22 -1.48 -2.91 11.03
CA LEU A 22 -2.78 -3.56 10.80
C LEU A 22 -2.72 -5.07 11.04
N GLY A 23 -1.62 -5.73 10.65
CA GLY A 23 -1.40 -7.15 10.94
C GLY A 23 -1.37 -7.43 12.45
N GLU A 24 -0.60 -6.65 13.21
CA GLU A 24 -0.54 -6.76 14.67
C GLU A 24 -1.91 -6.52 15.32
N MET A 25 -2.65 -5.50 14.87
CA MET A 25 -3.98 -5.20 15.40
C MET A 25 -4.99 -6.32 15.11
N ARG A 26 -4.88 -7.01 13.96
CA ARG A 26 -5.74 -8.17 13.65
C ARG A 26 -5.52 -9.29 14.66
N LEU A 27 -4.28 -9.58 15.02
CA LEU A 27 -3.95 -10.59 16.02
C LEU A 27 -4.55 -10.25 17.39
N VAL A 28 -4.54 -8.97 17.78
CA VAL A 28 -5.19 -8.52 19.01
C VAL A 28 -6.71 -8.67 18.92
N ALA A 29 -7.33 -8.21 17.84
CA ALA A 29 -8.78 -8.29 17.64
C ALA A 29 -9.29 -9.75 17.61
N GLU A 30 -8.52 -10.66 17.02
CA GLU A 30 -8.82 -12.11 17.02
C GLU A 30 -8.81 -12.68 18.44
N ARG A 31 -7.81 -12.32 19.25
CA ARG A 31 -7.71 -12.78 20.65
C ARG A 31 -8.87 -12.28 21.50
N GLU A 32 -9.35 -11.07 21.24
CA GLU A 32 -10.51 -10.47 21.92
C GLU A 32 -11.86 -10.95 21.34
N GLY A 33 -11.87 -11.79 20.31
CA GLY A 33 -13.10 -12.26 19.67
C GLY A 33 -13.88 -11.17 18.94
N ALA A 34 -13.24 -10.04 18.60
CA ALA A 34 -13.87 -8.88 18.00
C ALA A 34 -14.02 -9.03 16.47
N GLN A 35 -14.92 -9.91 16.02
CA GLN A 35 -15.02 -10.28 14.60
C GLN A 35 -15.28 -9.09 13.65
N MET A 36 -16.12 -8.14 14.06
CA MET A 36 -16.36 -6.93 13.26
C MET A 36 -15.09 -6.10 13.09
N LEU A 37 -14.26 -6.00 14.13
CA LEU A 37 -12.99 -5.29 14.06
C LEU A 37 -11.99 -6.02 13.15
N CYS A 38 -11.92 -7.35 13.21
CA CYS A 38 -11.10 -8.13 12.27
C CYS A 38 -11.47 -7.84 10.81
N TYR A 39 -12.78 -7.80 10.51
CA TYR A 39 -13.28 -7.48 9.18
C TYR A 39 -12.85 -6.07 8.72
N LEU A 40 -13.00 -5.05 9.57
CA LEU A 40 -12.58 -3.69 9.26
C LEU A 40 -11.07 -3.58 9.03
N ILE A 41 -10.27 -4.28 9.85
CA ILE A 41 -8.81 -4.31 9.72
C ILE A 41 -8.39 -4.98 8.40
N GLU A 42 -9.06 -6.07 8.01
CA GLU A 42 -8.77 -6.80 6.78
C GLU A 42 -9.05 -5.94 5.54
N MET A 43 -10.21 -5.26 5.51
CA MET A 43 -10.52 -4.29 4.45
C MET A 43 -9.49 -3.15 4.37
N ALA A 44 -9.08 -2.59 5.52
CA ALA A 44 -8.07 -1.54 5.56
C ALA A 44 -6.70 -2.04 5.06
N TYR A 45 -6.34 -3.29 5.36
CA TYR A 45 -5.09 -3.90 4.91
C TYR A 45 -5.06 -4.09 3.39
N GLU A 46 -6.18 -4.50 2.79
CA GLU A 46 -6.33 -4.62 1.34
C GLU A 46 -6.22 -3.25 0.64
N GLU A 47 -6.95 -2.24 1.12
CA GLU A 47 -6.90 -0.88 0.55
C GLU A 47 -5.48 -0.29 0.63
N ALA A 48 -4.78 -0.48 1.75
CA ALA A 48 -3.38 -0.06 1.89
C ALA A 48 -2.46 -0.79 0.88
N GLY A 49 -2.73 -2.06 0.60
CA GLY A 49 -2.02 -2.83 -0.43
C GLY A 49 -2.22 -2.25 -1.83
N ASP A 50 -3.44 -1.84 -2.15
CA ASP A 50 -3.76 -1.22 -3.44
C ASP A 50 -3.15 0.18 -3.57
N LEU A 51 -3.20 1.00 -2.52
CA LEU A 51 -2.49 2.29 -2.48
C LEU A 51 -0.98 2.11 -2.70
N GLN A 52 -0.36 1.11 -2.05
CA GLN A 52 1.06 0.82 -2.24
C GLN A 52 1.41 0.45 -3.69
N ARG A 53 0.50 -0.21 -4.40
CA ARG A 53 0.67 -0.58 -5.83
C ARG A 53 0.52 0.63 -6.74
N ARG A 54 -0.38 1.58 -6.43
CA ARG A 54 -0.57 2.82 -7.20
C ARG A 54 0.63 3.77 -7.14
N ILE A 55 1.40 3.73 -6.06
CA ILE A 55 2.64 4.53 -5.89
C ILE A 55 3.82 3.93 -6.66
N LYS A 56 3.73 2.68 -7.13
CA LYS A 56 4.75 2.19 -8.07
C LYS A 56 4.66 3.06 -9.33
N PRO A 57 5.77 3.59 -9.85
CA PRO A 57 5.74 4.36 -11.08
C PRO A 57 5.11 3.45 -12.13
N HIS A 58 3.92 3.85 -12.61
CA HIS A 58 3.35 3.26 -13.80
C HIS A 58 4.43 3.47 -14.86
N ARG A 59 5.15 2.40 -15.24
CA ARG A 59 6.04 2.45 -16.40
C ARG A 59 5.12 2.77 -17.57
N ALA A 60 4.95 4.07 -17.84
CA ALA A 60 4.33 4.58 -19.04
C ALA A 60 5.05 3.87 -20.18
N GLY A 61 4.30 3.09 -20.94
CA GLY A 61 4.84 2.24 -21.99
C GLY A 61 5.67 3.09 -22.95
N ALA A 62 6.99 2.92 -22.90
CA ALA A 62 7.87 3.21 -24.02
C ALA A 62 7.59 2.14 -25.09
N GLY A 63 6.52 2.34 -25.86
CA GLY A 63 6.02 1.38 -26.83
C GLY A 63 5.62 2.07 -28.13
N GLY A 64 6.59 2.22 -29.03
CA GLY A 64 6.40 2.22 -30.48
C GLY A 64 5.67 3.41 -31.11
N LYS A 65 6.44 4.41 -31.56
CA LYS A 65 6.09 5.09 -32.83
C LYS A 65 7.10 4.66 -33.88
N ARG A 66 6.61 3.74 -34.72
CA ARG A 66 7.26 3.22 -35.91
C ARG A 66 7.59 4.38 -36.86
N SER A 67 8.81 4.37 -37.37
CA SER A 67 9.25 5.16 -38.51
C SER A 67 8.27 5.03 -39.67
N LEU A 68 7.92 6.16 -40.28
CA LEU A 68 7.48 6.31 -41.66
C LEU A 68 8.38 7.35 -42.29
#